data_AF-A0A969SKW0-F1
#
_entry.id   AF-A0A969SKW0-F1
#
_cell.length_a   1.000
_cell.length_b   1.000
_cell.length_c   1.000
_cell.angle_alpha   90.00
_cell.angle_beta   90.00
_cell.angle_gamma   90.00
#
_symmetry.space_group_name_H-M   'P 1'
#
loop_
_entity.id
_entity.type
_entity.pdbx_description
1 polymer ?
#
loop_
_entity_poly.entity_id
_entity_poly.type
_entity_poly.pdbx_seq_one_letter_code
_entity_poly.pdbx_strand_id
1 'polypeptide(L)'
;MSEAYNDALSEQARRNVWQTIKDEAKKLSPSDAAGLVADVAGIFDPTPISDGVGGVISLAKGDWMGAGLSVLGMIPYIGDAGKIAKIAKRAPRTAALLKTVMTRADNMAQAGEAFLKSNFTLRQIATAREAAAARVRAALLKARQGAKCADCKKLKNQGAGQLQMPSGTGAGKWKTRDGKPPRSGTGTYKFDNPVTLPNGTKVSEIKYKDGFPDFGPYTANGKHSLWEVSGNAKTDANRLTRQMREINPGYKPPDPKQYVLHHFEDGQVGYVPRVLHDRALGGAAHSGGNTIVNNKLF
;
A
#
# COMPACT_ATOMS: atom_id res chain seq x y z
N MET A 1 -13.40 -6.74 4.55
CA MET A 1 -12.69 -5.93 5.55
C MET A 1 -11.23 -6.03 5.18
N SER A 2 -10.71 -5.01 4.48
CA SER A 2 -9.30 -4.87 4.11
C SER A 2 -8.55 -4.33 5.31
N GLU A 3 -7.71 -5.15 5.94
CA GLU A 3 -7.10 -4.85 7.25
C GLU A 3 -5.79 -4.07 7.07
N ALA A 4 -4.82 -4.61 6.32
CA ALA A 4 -3.46 -4.09 6.35
C ALA A 4 -3.31 -2.68 5.74
N TYR A 5 -4.02 -2.39 4.64
CA TYR A 5 -3.94 -1.10 3.97
C TYR A 5 -4.71 -0.01 4.73
N ASN A 6 -5.89 -0.33 5.28
CA ASN A 6 -6.62 0.60 6.14
C ASN A 6 -5.86 0.86 7.45
N ASP A 7 -5.23 -0.16 8.04
CA ASP A 7 -4.41 -0.01 9.25
C ASP A 7 -3.21 0.90 8.97
N ALA A 8 -2.47 0.65 7.88
CA ALA A 8 -1.33 1.45 7.49
C ALA A 8 -1.72 2.91 7.16
N LEU A 9 -2.85 3.13 6.47
CA LEU A 9 -3.38 4.47 6.23
C LEU A 9 -3.82 5.16 7.52
N SER A 10 -4.47 4.43 8.43
CA SER A 10 -4.90 4.95 9.73
C SER A 10 -3.71 5.37 10.58
N GLU A 11 -2.65 4.55 10.64
CA GLU A 11 -1.40 4.90 11.31
C GLU A 11 -0.76 6.15 10.69
N GLN A 12 -0.73 6.23 9.36
CA GLN A 12 -0.20 7.40 8.68
C GLN A 12 -1.04 8.65 8.93
N ALA A 13 -2.37 8.52 9.00
CA ALA A 13 -3.26 9.62 9.30
C ALA A 13 -3.06 10.12 10.73
N ARG A 14 -2.88 9.22 11.71
CA ARG A 14 -2.48 9.55 13.09
C ARG A 14 -1.17 10.33 13.11
N ARG A 15 -0.15 9.88 12.37
CA ARG A 15 1.12 10.61 12.24
C ARG A 15 0.92 12.01 11.64
N ASN A 16 0.08 12.15 10.62
CA ASN A 16 -0.23 13.45 10.01
C ASN A 16 -0.99 14.37 10.99
N VAL A 17 -1.88 13.84 11.82
CA VAL A 17 -2.53 14.58 12.93
C VAL A 17 -1.48 15.11 13.89
N TRP A 18 -0.57 14.28 14.37
CA TRP A 18 0.50 14.71 15.29
C TRP A 18 1.44 15.75 14.68
N GLN A 19 1.79 15.66 13.40
CA GLN A 19 2.57 16.70 12.73
C GLN A 19 1.79 18.01 12.62
N THR A 20 0.51 17.94 12.29
CA THR A 20 -0.36 19.13 12.21
C THR A 20 -0.48 19.82 13.57
N ILE A 21 -0.63 19.04 14.64
CA ILE A 21 -0.64 19.53 16.03
C ILE A 21 0.68 20.21 16.36
N LYS A 22 1.82 19.60 16.01
CA LYS A 22 3.13 20.21 16.24
C LYS A 22 3.23 21.59 15.59
N ASP A 23 2.70 21.75 14.40
CA ASP A 23 2.76 23.01 13.66
C ASP A 23 1.76 24.06 14.15
N GLU A 24 0.57 23.64 14.60
CA GLU A 24 -0.42 24.54 15.22
C GLU A 24 -0.01 24.93 16.66
N ALA A 25 0.51 23.99 17.45
CA ALA A 25 0.98 24.20 18.83
C ALA A 25 2.12 25.21 18.93
N LYS A 26 3.02 25.28 17.93
CA LYS A 26 4.07 26.31 17.83
C LYS A 26 3.53 27.74 17.82
N LYS A 27 2.24 27.93 17.48
CA LYS A 27 1.60 29.24 17.36
C LYS A 27 0.75 29.59 18.59
N LEU A 28 0.69 28.70 19.57
CA LEU A 28 -0.13 28.82 20.77
C LEU A 28 0.73 29.17 21.98
N SER A 29 0.08 29.69 23.03
CA SER A 29 0.72 29.78 24.35
C SER A 29 1.11 28.37 24.83
N PRO A 30 2.13 28.22 25.69
CA PRO A 30 2.52 26.91 26.23
C PRO A 30 1.35 26.14 26.88
N SER A 31 0.45 26.84 27.58
CA SER A 31 -0.75 26.26 28.19
C SER A 31 -1.79 25.82 27.15
N ASP A 32 -1.98 26.58 26.07
CA ASP A 32 -2.92 26.21 25.00
C ASP A 32 -2.38 25.07 24.14
N ALA A 33 -1.08 25.06 23.90
CA ALA A 33 -0.37 23.95 23.26
C ALA A 33 -0.51 22.65 24.08
N ALA A 34 -0.32 22.74 25.40
CA ALA A 34 -0.51 21.62 26.32
C ALA A 34 -1.94 21.10 26.29
N GLY A 35 -2.92 22.00 26.38
CA GLY A 35 -4.34 21.65 26.30
C GLY A 35 -4.71 20.99 24.97
N LEU A 36 -4.18 21.48 23.84
CA LEU A 36 -4.39 20.90 22.52
C LEU A 36 -3.83 19.48 22.41
N VAL A 37 -2.59 19.26 22.87
CA VAL A 37 -1.95 17.94 22.85
C VAL A 37 -2.72 16.95 23.73
N ALA A 38 -3.13 17.36 24.93
CA ALA A 38 -3.93 16.52 25.83
C ALA A 38 -5.32 16.21 25.26
N ASP A 39 -6.02 17.20 24.68
CA ASP A 39 -7.33 17.01 24.05
C ASP A 39 -7.26 15.99 22.90
N VAL A 40 -6.17 16.00 22.12
CA VAL A 40 -5.96 15.03 21.02
C VAL A 40 -5.51 13.67 21.56
N ALA A 41 -4.59 13.63 22.54
CA ALA A 41 -4.17 12.40 23.17
C ALA A 41 -5.36 11.65 23.75
N GLY A 42 -6.27 12.34 24.45
CA GLY A 42 -7.50 11.76 24.99
C GLY A 42 -8.55 11.34 23.97
N ILE A 43 -8.36 11.61 22.67
CA ILE A 43 -9.17 11.02 21.57
C ILE A 43 -8.57 9.67 21.16
N PHE A 44 -7.25 9.52 21.23
CA PHE A 44 -6.52 8.32 20.81
C PHE A 44 -6.12 7.39 21.98
N ASP A 45 -6.24 7.84 23.24
CA ASP A 45 -6.18 7.05 24.47
C ASP A 45 -7.28 7.54 25.42
N PRO A 46 -8.50 6.98 25.32
CA PRO A 46 -9.60 7.34 26.22
C PRO A 46 -9.43 6.76 27.64
N THR A 47 -8.36 6.00 27.92
CA THR A 47 -8.09 5.50 29.27
C THR A 47 -7.19 6.48 30.02
N PRO A 48 -7.39 6.71 31.33
CA PRO A 48 -6.56 7.63 32.10
C PRO A 48 -5.11 7.13 32.33
N ILE A 49 -4.67 6.06 31.64
CA ILE A 49 -3.35 5.45 31.82
C ILE A 49 -2.25 6.31 31.18
N SER A 50 -2.57 7.12 30.16
CA SER A 50 -1.64 8.10 29.57
C SER A 50 -1.43 9.38 30.40
N ASP A 51 -2.25 9.63 31.43
CA ASP A 51 -2.12 10.81 32.28
C ASP A 51 -1.12 10.62 33.45
N GLY A 52 -0.58 9.42 33.65
CA GLY A 52 0.08 9.06 34.91
C GLY A 52 1.51 9.57 35.13
N VAL A 53 2.48 9.24 34.25
CA VAL A 53 3.91 9.34 34.65
C VAL A 53 4.86 9.79 33.54
N GLY A 54 4.56 9.53 32.25
CA GLY A 54 5.44 9.93 31.13
C GLY A 54 5.07 11.28 30.47
N GLY A 55 3.77 11.59 30.43
CA GLY A 55 3.24 12.83 29.84
C GLY A 55 3.70 14.07 30.61
N VAL A 56 3.51 14.11 31.93
CA VAL A 56 3.87 15.27 32.77
C VAL A 56 5.37 15.59 32.73
N ILE A 57 6.25 14.57 32.68
CA ILE A 57 7.72 14.76 32.62
C ILE A 57 8.18 15.27 31.25
N SER A 58 7.50 14.89 30.16
CA SER A 58 7.82 15.33 28.80
C SER A 58 7.21 16.70 28.47
N LEU A 59 6.02 17.00 29.01
CA LEU A 59 5.37 18.31 29.00
C LEU A 59 6.21 19.34 29.78
N ALA A 60 6.78 18.96 30.93
CA ALA A 60 7.68 19.82 31.72
C ALA A 60 9.06 20.04 31.09
N LYS A 61 9.50 19.17 30.17
CA LYS A 61 10.79 19.27 29.45
C LYS A 61 10.66 19.87 28.04
N GLY A 62 9.45 20.24 27.61
CA GLY A 62 9.22 20.79 26.27
C GLY A 62 9.25 19.75 25.13
N ASP A 63 9.21 18.45 25.44
CA ASP A 63 9.15 17.36 24.46
C ASP A 63 7.70 16.88 24.25
N TRP A 64 6.93 17.72 23.56
CA TRP A 64 5.51 17.50 23.25
C TRP A 64 5.28 16.39 22.21
N MET A 65 6.31 16.05 21.42
CA MET A 65 6.27 15.00 20.40
C MET A 65 6.41 13.60 21.02
N GLY A 66 7.31 13.43 22.00
CA GLY A 66 7.48 12.15 22.70
C GLY A 66 6.22 11.70 23.45
N ALA A 67 5.49 12.65 24.05
CA ALA A 67 4.24 12.38 24.76
C ALA A 67 3.12 11.91 23.81
N GLY A 68 2.93 12.56 22.66
CA GLY A 68 1.88 12.19 21.69
C GLY A 68 2.14 10.90 20.91
N LEU A 69 3.41 10.58 20.62
CA LEU A 69 3.78 9.35 19.91
C LEU A 69 3.55 8.06 20.72
N SER A 70 3.41 8.16 22.04
CA SER A 70 3.14 7.01 22.92
C SER A 70 1.71 6.48 22.82
N VAL A 71 0.83 7.21 22.11
CA VAL A 71 -0.63 6.97 22.04
C VAL A 71 -1.04 6.29 20.71
N LEU A 72 -0.09 5.74 19.94
CA LEU A 72 -0.37 5.14 18.62
C LEU A 72 -1.23 3.85 18.65
N GLY A 73 -1.61 3.37 19.85
CA GLY A 73 -2.24 2.07 20.07
C GLY A 73 -3.76 1.98 20.09
N MET A 74 -4.53 3.09 20.15
CA MET A 74 -6.00 2.99 20.30
C MET A 74 -6.83 3.59 19.15
N ILE A 75 -8.03 3.05 19.02
CA ILE A 75 -9.02 3.42 17.99
C ILE A 75 -9.78 4.65 18.50
N PRO A 76 -9.84 5.75 17.74
CA PRO A 76 -10.64 6.91 18.09
C PRO A 76 -12.10 6.52 18.31
N TYR A 77 -12.68 6.89 19.45
CA TYR A 77 -14.08 6.59 19.73
C TYR A 77 -14.99 7.65 19.10
N ILE A 78 -16.04 7.22 18.38
CA ILE A 78 -16.98 8.08 17.63
C ILE A 78 -17.74 9.06 18.56
N GLY A 79 -17.73 8.84 19.89
CA GLY A 79 -18.40 9.67 20.89
C GLY A 79 -17.80 11.06 21.17
N ASP A 80 -16.62 11.39 20.63
CA ASP A 80 -15.86 12.60 21.02
C ASP A 80 -16.08 13.85 20.15
N ALA A 81 -17.25 14.00 19.53
CA ALA A 81 -17.58 15.18 18.70
C ALA A 81 -17.41 16.52 19.46
N GLY A 82 -17.68 16.53 20.77
CA GLY A 82 -17.46 17.70 21.64
C GLY A 82 -15.98 18.10 21.76
N LYS A 83 -15.06 17.14 21.82
CA LYS A 83 -13.62 17.41 21.86
C LYS A 83 -13.13 17.99 20.54
N ILE A 84 -13.62 17.49 19.41
CA ILE A 84 -13.30 18.06 18.08
C ILE A 84 -13.75 19.52 17.98
N ALA A 85 -14.93 19.86 18.49
CA ALA A 85 -15.41 21.25 18.49
C ALA A 85 -14.53 22.19 19.34
N LYS A 86 -14.02 21.71 20.48
CA LYS A 86 -13.06 22.43 21.31
C LYS A 86 -11.72 22.63 20.59
N ILE A 87 -11.20 21.58 19.96
CA ILE A 87 -9.97 21.62 19.16
C ILE A 87 -10.15 22.59 17.98
N ALA A 88 -11.31 22.60 17.31
CA ALA A 88 -11.56 23.45 16.15
C ALA A 88 -11.41 24.95 16.43
N LYS A 89 -11.70 25.39 17.67
CA LYS A 89 -11.52 26.79 18.09
C LYS A 89 -10.05 27.23 18.15
N ARG A 90 -9.13 26.27 18.38
CA ARG A 90 -7.69 26.55 18.61
C ARG A 90 -6.80 26.04 17.48
N ALA A 91 -7.22 24.98 16.82
CA ALA A 91 -6.46 24.16 15.89
C ALA A 91 -7.41 23.61 14.80
N PRO A 92 -7.94 24.48 13.92
CA PRO A 92 -8.97 24.11 12.95
C PRO A 92 -8.49 23.06 11.94
N ARG A 93 -7.19 23.03 11.60
CA ARG A 93 -6.65 22.00 10.69
C ARG A 93 -6.59 20.64 11.38
N THR A 94 -6.14 20.61 12.63
CA THR A 94 -6.17 19.39 13.45
C THR A 94 -7.60 18.85 13.58
N ALA A 95 -8.58 19.70 13.86
CA ALA A 95 -9.97 19.28 13.99
C ALA A 95 -10.54 18.72 12.68
N ALA A 96 -10.23 19.34 11.54
CA ALA A 96 -10.67 18.86 10.22
C ALA A 96 -10.06 17.48 9.88
N LEU A 97 -8.77 17.29 10.17
CA LEU A 97 -8.10 16.01 9.95
C LEU A 97 -8.63 14.94 10.91
N LEU A 98 -8.81 15.25 12.20
CA LEU A 98 -9.41 14.34 13.17
C LEU A 98 -10.82 13.90 12.77
N LYS A 99 -11.70 14.83 12.38
CA LYS A 99 -13.05 14.50 11.92
C LYS A 99 -13.01 13.55 10.72
N THR A 100 -12.13 13.83 9.78
CA THR A 100 -11.90 13.02 8.57
C THR A 100 -11.39 11.61 8.92
N VAL A 101 -10.44 11.51 9.85
CA VAL A 101 -9.91 10.24 10.35
C VAL A 101 -11.00 9.46 11.07
N MET A 102 -11.71 10.06 12.01
CA MET A 102 -12.73 9.40 12.83
C MET A 102 -13.94 8.93 12.03
N THR A 103 -14.36 9.70 11.03
CA THR A 103 -15.53 9.34 10.21
C THR A 103 -15.21 8.27 9.17
N ARG A 104 -13.94 8.10 8.79
CA ARG A 104 -13.56 7.21 7.69
C ARG A 104 -12.45 6.22 8.03
N ALA A 105 -12.02 6.09 9.29
CA ALA A 105 -10.92 5.20 9.69
C ALA A 105 -11.09 3.78 9.14
N ASP A 106 -12.29 3.21 9.30
CA ASP A 106 -12.56 1.83 8.89
C ASP A 106 -12.59 1.64 7.36
N ASN A 107 -12.71 2.73 6.59
CA ASN A 107 -12.91 2.70 5.14
C ASN A 107 -12.05 3.73 4.39
N MET A 108 -10.88 4.12 4.93
CA MET A 108 -10.04 5.15 4.32
C MET A 108 -9.61 4.78 2.90
N ALA A 109 -9.31 3.49 2.67
CA ALA A 109 -8.99 2.96 1.34
C ALA A 109 -10.14 3.13 0.33
N GLN A 110 -11.38 3.20 0.80
CA GLN A 110 -12.60 3.37 -0.01
C GLN A 110 -13.07 4.83 -0.07
N ALA A 111 -12.39 5.75 0.62
CA ALA A 111 -12.80 7.15 0.71
C ALA A 111 -12.61 7.95 -0.60
N GLY A 112 -11.99 7.35 -1.61
CA GLY A 112 -11.80 7.90 -2.96
C GLY A 112 -10.60 8.84 -3.10
N GLU A 113 -10.17 9.08 -4.34
CA GLU A 113 -8.98 9.85 -4.69
C GLU A 113 -8.95 11.26 -4.08
N ALA A 114 -10.08 11.97 -4.03
CA ALA A 114 -10.14 13.33 -3.48
C ALA A 114 -9.77 13.36 -1.99
N PHE A 115 -10.24 12.39 -1.22
CA PHE A 115 -9.88 12.24 0.19
C PHE A 115 -8.39 11.92 0.33
N LEU A 116 -7.88 10.97 -0.47
CA LEU A 116 -6.47 10.57 -0.38
C LEU A 116 -5.53 11.73 -0.72
N LYS A 117 -5.82 12.48 -1.79
CA LYS A 117 -5.09 13.69 -2.21
C LYS A 117 -5.11 14.79 -1.15
N SER A 118 -6.21 14.92 -0.40
CA SER A 118 -6.36 15.99 0.60
C SER A 118 -5.65 15.69 1.93
N ASN A 119 -5.39 14.42 2.24
CA ASN A 119 -4.93 14.00 3.58
C ASN A 119 -3.58 13.29 3.59
N PHE A 120 -3.09 12.86 2.41
CA PHE A 120 -1.86 12.10 2.29
C PHE A 120 -1.04 12.58 1.10
N THR A 121 0.26 12.35 1.17
CA THR A 121 1.12 12.39 -0.02
C THR A 121 1.00 11.08 -0.80
N LEU A 122 1.25 11.12 -2.10
CA LEU A 122 1.29 9.89 -2.92
C LEU A 122 2.32 8.88 -2.40
N ARG A 123 3.42 9.36 -1.81
CA ARG A 123 4.44 8.51 -1.17
C ARG A 123 3.89 7.76 0.04
N GLN A 124 3.15 8.45 0.91
CA GLN A 124 2.49 7.84 2.07
C GLN A 124 1.50 6.74 1.64
N ILE A 125 0.70 7.02 0.61
CA ILE A 125 -0.21 6.05 0.01
C ILE A 125 0.56 4.84 -0.55
N ALA A 126 1.65 5.08 -1.29
CA ALA A 126 2.47 4.03 -1.86
C ALA A 126 3.09 3.13 -0.78
N THR A 127 3.64 3.72 0.28
CA THR A 127 4.24 2.97 1.40
C THR A 127 3.21 2.14 2.16
N ALA A 128 2.03 2.69 2.45
CA ALA A 128 0.94 1.95 3.08
C ALA A 128 0.51 0.75 2.21
N ARG A 129 0.43 0.97 0.89
CA ARG A 129 0.07 -0.07 -0.07
C ARG A 129 1.14 -1.15 -0.18
N GLU A 130 2.41 -0.78 -0.21
CA GLU A 130 3.53 -1.71 -0.27
C GLU A 130 3.57 -2.60 0.97
N ALA A 131 3.34 -2.04 2.16
CA ALA A 131 3.25 -2.80 3.41
C ALA A 131 2.09 -3.82 3.38
N ALA A 132 0.91 -3.40 2.93
CA ALA A 132 -0.24 -4.29 2.75
C ALA A 132 0.04 -5.40 1.74
N ALA A 133 0.61 -5.04 0.58
CA ALA A 133 1.02 -5.98 -0.45
C ALA A 133 2.04 -7.00 0.07
N ALA A 134 3.04 -6.56 0.84
CA ALA A 134 4.04 -7.42 1.45
C ALA A 134 3.41 -8.46 2.41
N ARG A 135 2.44 -8.05 3.24
CA ARG A 135 1.71 -8.97 4.12
C ARG A 135 0.94 -10.04 3.34
N VAL A 136 0.27 -9.64 2.25
CA VAL A 136 -0.44 -10.59 1.36
C VAL A 136 0.53 -11.55 0.69
N ARG A 137 1.66 -11.07 0.16
CA ARG A 137 2.70 -11.91 -0.47
C ARG A 137 3.28 -12.91 0.51
N ALA A 138 3.61 -12.49 1.72
CA ALA A 138 4.10 -13.36 2.78
C ALA A 138 3.08 -14.47 3.11
N ALA A 139 1.78 -14.12 3.18
CA ALA A 139 0.72 -15.11 3.42
C ALA A 139 0.58 -16.08 2.24
N LEU A 140 0.60 -15.61 0.99
CA LEU A 140 0.54 -16.47 -0.21
C LEU A 140 1.71 -17.46 -0.26
N LEU A 141 2.92 -17.00 0.08
CA LEU A 141 4.10 -17.86 0.11
C LEU A 141 4.01 -18.92 1.23
N LYS A 142 3.58 -18.52 2.44
CA LYS A 142 3.35 -19.47 3.55
C LYS A 142 2.29 -20.51 3.21
N ALA A 143 1.19 -20.09 2.59
CA ALA A 143 0.13 -20.98 2.11
C ALA A 143 0.68 -22.00 1.09
N ARG A 144 1.47 -21.54 0.11
CA ARG A 144 2.14 -22.41 -0.86
C ARG A 144 3.06 -23.43 -0.21
N GLN A 145 3.75 -23.05 0.86
CA GLN A 145 4.65 -23.93 1.59
C GLN A 145 3.93 -24.97 2.46
N GLY A 146 2.61 -24.84 2.65
CA GLY A 146 1.81 -25.67 3.54
C GLY A 146 1.97 -25.29 5.02
N ALA A 147 2.48 -24.09 5.31
CA ALA A 147 2.69 -23.62 6.67
C ALA A 147 1.36 -23.23 7.34
N LYS A 148 1.24 -23.45 8.65
CA LYS A 148 0.13 -22.89 9.43
C LYS A 148 0.33 -21.37 9.54
N CYS A 149 -0.63 -20.60 9.03
CA CYS A 149 -0.59 -19.14 9.08
C CYS A 149 -1.98 -18.55 9.33
N ALA A 150 -2.09 -17.69 10.35
CA ALA A 150 -3.35 -17.01 10.68
C ALA A 150 -3.83 -16.15 9.50
N ASP A 151 -2.92 -15.40 8.89
CA ASP A 151 -3.20 -14.55 7.72
C ASP A 151 -3.65 -15.38 6.49
N CYS A 152 -3.21 -16.63 6.34
CA CYS A 152 -3.64 -17.47 5.24
C CYS A 152 -5.12 -17.80 5.29
N LYS A 153 -5.74 -17.84 6.47
CA LYS A 153 -7.20 -18.02 6.62
C LYS A 153 -8.00 -16.87 6.00
N LYS A 154 -7.37 -15.70 5.83
CA LYS A 154 -7.97 -14.51 5.21
C LYS A 154 -7.81 -14.51 3.68
N LEU A 155 -6.93 -15.34 3.13
CA LEU A 155 -6.77 -15.54 1.70
C LEU A 155 -7.94 -16.37 1.13
N LYS A 156 -8.32 -16.11 -0.12
CA LYS A 156 -9.31 -16.94 -0.81
C LYS A 156 -8.76 -18.36 -0.99
N ASN A 157 -9.58 -19.37 -0.70
CA ASN A 157 -9.19 -20.78 -0.67
C ASN A 157 -7.93 -21.03 0.19
N GLN A 158 -7.74 -20.24 1.25
CA GLN A 158 -6.57 -20.29 2.13
C GLN A 158 -5.23 -20.12 1.38
N GLY A 159 -5.22 -19.45 0.23
CA GLY A 159 -4.04 -19.24 -0.61
C GLY A 159 -3.74 -20.39 -1.58
N ALA A 160 -4.48 -21.51 -1.52
CA ALA A 160 -4.29 -22.62 -2.42
C ALA A 160 -4.55 -22.21 -3.88
N GLY A 161 -3.57 -22.44 -4.75
CA GLY A 161 -3.63 -22.08 -6.16
C GLY A 161 -3.66 -20.56 -6.41
N GLN A 162 -3.43 -19.71 -5.41
CA GLN A 162 -3.42 -18.26 -5.60
C GLN A 162 -2.07 -17.71 -6.03
N LEU A 163 -0.97 -18.44 -5.79
CA LEU A 163 0.37 -18.08 -6.27
C LEU A 163 0.70 -18.91 -7.52
N GLN A 164 0.30 -18.39 -8.67
CA GLN A 164 0.50 -18.99 -9.97
C GLN A 164 1.91 -18.68 -10.46
N MET A 165 2.64 -19.75 -10.76
CA MET A 165 4.00 -19.72 -11.30
C MET A 165 4.02 -20.70 -12.48
N PRO A 166 4.94 -20.55 -13.45
CA PRO A 166 5.08 -21.54 -14.51
C PRO A 166 5.27 -22.94 -13.92
N SER A 167 4.48 -23.91 -14.39
CA SER A 167 4.48 -25.29 -13.87
C SER A 167 5.75 -26.07 -14.20
N GLY A 168 6.57 -25.57 -15.12
CA GLY A 168 7.70 -26.29 -15.72
C GLY A 168 7.33 -27.17 -16.91
N THR A 169 6.05 -27.21 -17.30
CA THR A 169 5.52 -28.01 -18.42
C THR A 169 5.00 -27.14 -19.58
N GLY A 170 5.52 -25.92 -19.72
CA GLY A 170 5.10 -24.92 -20.72
C GLY A 170 6.26 -24.45 -21.60
N ALA A 171 6.19 -23.22 -22.13
CA ALA A 171 7.17 -22.60 -23.04
C ALA A 171 8.50 -22.20 -22.36
N GLY A 172 8.96 -23.00 -21.40
CA GLY A 172 10.15 -22.73 -20.62
C GLY A 172 10.24 -23.57 -19.36
N LYS A 173 11.42 -23.53 -18.74
CA LYS A 173 11.79 -24.32 -17.55
C LYS A 173 12.42 -23.45 -16.48
N TRP A 174 12.23 -23.86 -15.23
CA TRP A 174 12.95 -23.26 -14.13
C TRP A 174 14.42 -23.68 -14.13
N LYS A 175 15.31 -22.77 -13.72
CA LYS A 175 16.71 -23.09 -13.41
C LYS A 175 16.82 -23.82 -12.06
N THR A 176 16.14 -24.95 -11.95
CA THR A 176 16.18 -25.89 -10.83
C THR A 176 16.56 -27.27 -11.37
N ARG A 177 17.02 -28.17 -10.49
CA ARG A 177 17.43 -29.53 -10.90
C ARG A 177 16.33 -30.30 -11.62
N ASP A 178 15.07 -30.09 -11.23
CA ASP A 178 13.90 -30.78 -11.76
C ASP A 178 13.12 -29.96 -12.82
N GLY A 179 13.58 -28.74 -13.14
CA GLY A 179 12.89 -27.82 -14.06
C GLY A 179 11.56 -27.25 -13.54
N LYS A 180 11.20 -27.53 -12.28
CA LYS A 180 9.94 -27.15 -11.64
C LYS A 180 10.06 -25.87 -10.79
N PRO A 181 8.95 -25.18 -10.51
CA PRO A 181 8.99 -23.94 -9.72
C PRO A 181 9.53 -24.21 -8.30
N PRO A 182 10.49 -23.40 -7.82
CA PRO A 182 11.06 -23.57 -6.48
C PRO A 182 10.01 -23.34 -5.40
N ARG A 183 10.09 -24.09 -4.28
CA ARG A 183 9.18 -23.93 -3.13
C ARG A 183 9.26 -22.55 -2.49
N SER A 184 10.41 -21.88 -2.59
CA SER A 184 10.61 -20.50 -2.13
C SER A 184 9.85 -19.46 -2.96
N GLY A 185 9.36 -19.82 -4.14
CA GLY A 185 8.81 -18.85 -5.10
C GLY A 185 9.87 -18.01 -5.82
N THR A 186 11.14 -18.09 -5.39
CA THR A 186 12.24 -17.27 -5.89
C THR A 186 13.17 -18.10 -6.74
N GLY A 187 13.45 -17.65 -7.96
CA GLY A 187 14.28 -18.36 -8.92
C GLY A 187 14.30 -17.70 -10.29
N THR A 188 14.88 -18.37 -11.28
CA THR A 188 14.90 -17.89 -12.66
C THR A 188 14.13 -18.86 -13.55
N TYR A 189 13.20 -18.32 -14.33
CA TYR A 189 12.46 -19.05 -15.35
C TYR A 189 13.04 -18.72 -16.73
N LYS A 190 13.53 -19.74 -17.43
CA LYS A 190 14.11 -19.62 -18.78
C LYS A 190 13.06 -19.99 -19.81
N PHE A 191 12.83 -19.12 -20.79
CA PHE A 191 11.96 -19.42 -21.92
C PHE A 191 12.64 -20.42 -22.86
N ASP A 192 11.86 -21.31 -23.49
CA ASP A 192 12.39 -22.22 -24.50
C ASP A 192 12.84 -21.44 -25.74
N ASN A 193 12.07 -20.41 -26.11
CA ASN A 193 12.39 -19.47 -27.17
C ASN A 193 12.49 -18.05 -26.59
N PRO A 194 13.57 -17.30 -26.84
CA PRO A 194 13.68 -15.92 -26.40
C PRO A 194 12.54 -15.05 -26.95
N VAL A 195 11.97 -14.22 -26.08
CA VAL A 195 10.91 -13.27 -26.45
C VAL A 195 11.55 -11.97 -26.95
N THR A 196 11.07 -11.43 -28.07
CA THR A 196 11.53 -10.13 -28.59
C THR A 196 10.57 -9.03 -28.14
N LEU A 197 11.08 -8.06 -27.39
CA LEU A 197 10.32 -6.91 -26.90
C LEU A 197 10.07 -5.88 -28.02
N PRO A 198 9.11 -4.94 -27.85
CA PRO A 198 8.84 -3.91 -28.85
C PRO A 198 10.04 -3.01 -29.21
N ASN A 199 11.01 -2.87 -28.30
CA ASN A 199 12.26 -2.14 -28.54
C ASN A 199 13.38 -3.00 -29.19
N GLY A 200 13.08 -4.22 -29.63
CA GLY A 200 14.03 -5.15 -30.23
C GLY A 200 14.87 -5.97 -29.24
N THR A 201 14.78 -5.68 -27.94
CA THR A 201 15.52 -6.43 -26.91
C THR A 201 15.05 -7.88 -26.86
N LYS A 202 15.97 -8.84 -26.83
CA LYS A 202 15.65 -10.26 -26.64
C LYS A 202 15.77 -10.64 -25.18
N VAL A 203 14.74 -11.29 -24.65
CA VAL A 203 14.67 -11.76 -23.26
C VAL A 203 14.55 -13.28 -23.27
N SER A 204 15.59 -13.97 -22.80
CA SER A 204 15.63 -15.43 -22.71
C SER A 204 15.18 -15.96 -21.35
N GLU A 205 15.12 -15.11 -20.33
CA GLU A 205 14.75 -15.52 -18.97
C GLU A 205 14.19 -14.36 -18.16
N ILE A 206 13.45 -14.72 -17.11
CA ILE A 206 12.90 -13.78 -16.15
C ILE A 206 13.14 -14.27 -14.73
N LYS A 207 13.46 -13.34 -13.83
CA LYS A 207 13.58 -13.61 -12.40
C LYS A 207 12.21 -13.63 -11.77
N TYR A 208 12.02 -14.51 -10.79
CA TYR A 208 10.88 -14.49 -9.90
C TYR A 208 11.36 -14.23 -8.48
N LYS A 209 10.58 -13.45 -7.74
CA LYS A 209 10.76 -13.18 -6.31
C LYS A 209 9.44 -13.41 -5.60
N ASP A 210 9.45 -14.22 -4.55
CA ASP A 210 8.27 -14.54 -3.74
C ASP A 210 7.08 -15.08 -4.56
N GLY A 211 7.36 -15.73 -5.70
CA GLY A 211 6.39 -16.29 -6.62
C GLY A 211 5.83 -15.32 -7.67
N PHE A 212 6.34 -14.10 -7.75
CA PHE A 212 5.97 -13.09 -8.76
C PHE A 212 7.13 -12.83 -9.72
N PRO A 213 6.86 -12.64 -11.03
CA PRO A 213 7.89 -12.28 -12.00
C PRO A 213 8.38 -10.84 -11.77
N ASP A 214 9.68 -10.62 -11.87
CA ASP A 214 10.27 -9.29 -11.86
C ASP A 214 10.20 -8.67 -13.27
N PHE A 215 9.11 -7.94 -13.53
CA PHE A 215 8.93 -7.18 -14.76
C PHE A 215 9.52 -5.77 -14.71
N GLY A 216 10.06 -5.33 -13.57
CA GLY A 216 10.51 -3.95 -13.36
C GLY A 216 11.47 -3.43 -14.45
N PRO A 217 12.51 -4.20 -14.83
CA PRO A 217 13.47 -3.82 -15.86
C PRO A 217 12.87 -3.64 -17.27
N TYR A 218 11.66 -4.17 -17.52
CA TYR A 218 11.03 -4.19 -18.85
C TYR A 218 9.88 -3.20 -18.98
N THR A 219 9.71 -2.32 -17.99
CA THR A 219 8.65 -1.32 -18.01
C THR A 219 8.92 -0.24 -19.06
N ALA A 220 7.88 0.18 -19.79
CA ALA A 220 8.03 1.20 -20.84
C ALA A 220 8.43 2.58 -20.29
N ASN A 221 7.88 2.96 -19.12
CA ASN A 221 8.05 4.28 -18.50
C ASN A 221 8.30 4.17 -16.98
N GLY A 222 8.84 3.05 -16.52
CA GLY A 222 9.00 2.78 -15.09
C GLY A 222 7.70 2.33 -14.40
N LYS A 223 7.81 2.19 -13.08
CA LYS A 223 6.67 1.92 -12.18
C LYS A 223 6.11 3.25 -11.65
N HIS A 224 4.81 3.29 -11.41
CA HIS A 224 4.10 4.46 -10.91
C HIS A 224 3.17 4.09 -9.76
N SER A 225 3.14 4.95 -8.74
CA SER A 225 2.14 4.88 -7.68
C SER A 225 0.87 5.59 -8.13
N LEU A 226 -0.29 4.96 -7.91
CA LEU A 226 -1.60 5.60 -8.06
C LEU A 226 -2.16 6.03 -6.72
N TRP A 227 -3.03 7.05 -6.74
CA TRP A 227 -3.88 7.37 -5.60
C TRP A 227 -4.82 6.21 -5.26
N GLU A 228 -5.48 5.66 -6.29
CA GLU A 228 -6.35 4.50 -6.16
C GLU A 228 -5.91 3.37 -7.10
N VAL A 229 -5.91 2.13 -6.59
CA VAL A 229 -5.67 0.92 -7.38
C VAL A 229 -6.88 0.01 -7.24
N SER A 230 -7.52 -0.34 -8.35
CA SER A 230 -8.71 -1.21 -8.38
C SER A 230 -8.35 -2.68 -8.62
N GLY A 231 -7.13 -2.97 -9.07
CA GLY A 231 -6.73 -4.31 -9.53
C GLY A 231 -7.22 -4.64 -10.94
N ASN A 232 -7.98 -3.74 -11.58
CA ASN A 232 -8.39 -3.86 -12.98
C ASN A 232 -7.43 -3.06 -13.88
N ALA A 233 -6.76 -3.74 -14.80
CA ALA A 233 -5.74 -3.13 -15.66
C ALA A 233 -6.28 -1.97 -16.52
N LYS A 234 -7.53 -2.07 -17.02
CA LYS A 234 -8.14 -1.01 -17.85
C LYS A 234 -8.49 0.21 -16.99
N THR A 235 -9.15 0.00 -15.85
CA THR A 235 -9.50 1.08 -14.92
C THR A 235 -8.27 1.82 -14.42
N ASP A 236 -7.25 1.08 -14.00
CA ASP A 236 -6.04 1.67 -13.44
C ASP A 236 -5.14 2.29 -14.53
N ALA A 237 -5.23 1.85 -15.79
CA ALA A 237 -4.54 2.49 -16.90
C ALA A 237 -5.14 3.87 -17.20
N ASN A 238 -6.47 4.00 -17.13
CA ASN A 238 -7.14 5.29 -17.26
C ASN A 238 -6.78 6.23 -16.11
N ARG A 239 -6.69 5.72 -14.87
CA ARG A 239 -6.25 6.48 -13.70
C ARG A 239 -4.80 6.94 -13.84
N LEU A 240 -3.90 6.05 -14.25
CA LEU A 240 -2.51 6.40 -14.51
C LEU A 240 -2.39 7.46 -15.59
N THR A 241 -3.11 7.30 -16.70
CA THR A 241 -3.10 8.27 -17.80
C THR A 241 -3.55 9.66 -17.33
N ARG A 242 -4.63 9.73 -16.52
CA ARG A 242 -5.07 10.99 -15.92
C ARG A 242 -3.98 11.60 -15.04
N GLN A 243 -3.42 10.82 -14.11
CA GLN A 243 -2.41 11.30 -13.18
C GLN A 243 -1.12 11.77 -13.89
N MET A 244 -0.68 11.07 -14.94
CA MET A 244 0.48 11.49 -15.73
C MET A 244 0.21 12.77 -16.53
N ARG A 245 -1.04 13.00 -16.95
CA ARG A 245 -1.44 14.23 -17.65
C ARG A 245 -1.54 15.45 -16.74
N GLU A 246 -1.72 15.26 -15.44
CA GLU A 246 -1.60 16.36 -14.46
C GLU A 246 -0.16 16.93 -14.43
N ILE A 247 0.84 16.12 -14.76
CA ILE A 247 2.26 16.50 -14.79
C ILE A 247 2.71 16.88 -16.21
N ASN A 248 2.30 16.10 -17.20
CA ASN A 248 2.62 16.29 -18.61
C ASN A 248 1.34 16.17 -19.44
N PRO A 249 0.68 17.28 -19.80
CA PRO A 249 -0.56 17.26 -20.59
C PRO A 249 -0.45 16.49 -21.92
N GLY A 250 0.75 16.42 -22.51
CA GLY A 250 1.03 15.68 -23.74
C GLY A 250 1.25 14.17 -23.55
N TYR A 251 1.16 13.65 -22.33
CA TYR A 251 1.41 12.23 -22.05
C TYR A 251 0.46 11.32 -22.84
N LYS A 252 1.07 10.37 -23.55
CA LYS A 252 0.41 9.28 -24.26
C LYS A 252 0.87 7.95 -23.64
N PRO A 253 -0.07 7.08 -23.23
CA PRO A 253 0.32 5.75 -22.79
C PRO A 253 0.92 4.95 -23.95
N PRO A 254 1.75 3.93 -23.66
CA PRO A 254 2.30 3.03 -24.68
C PRO A 254 1.21 2.33 -25.51
N ASP A 255 1.57 1.87 -26.72
CA ASP A 255 0.64 1.19 -27.63
C ASP A 255 -0.05 0.00 -26.93
N PRO A 256 -1.39 0.00 -26.78
CA PRO A 256 -2.11 -1.06 -26.09
C PRO A 256 -2.05 -2.43 -26.80
N LYS A 257 -1.63 -2.48 -28.08
CA LYS A 257 -1.37 -3.74 -28.80
C LYS A 257 -0.03 -4.37 -28.38
N GLN A 258 0.92 -3.57 -27.92
CA GLN A 258 2.25 -4.03 -27.53
C GLN A 258 2.42 -4.12 -26.01
N TYR A 259 1.71 -3.29 -25.25
CA TYR A 259 1.83 -3.16 -23.81
C TYR A 259 0.50 -3.38 -23.09
N VAL A 260 0.61 -3.83 -21.85
CA VAL A 260 -0.50 -3.96 -20.90
C VAL A 260 -0.10 -3.35 -19.56
N LEU A 261 -1.06 -2.73 -18.87
CA LEU A 261 -0.82 -2.28 -17.51
C LEU A 261 -0.72 -3.49 -16.59
N HIS A 262 0.41 -3.60 -15.92
CA HIS A 262 0.68 -4.61 -14.90
C HIS A 262 0.62 -3.99 -13.51
N HIS A 263 0.11 -4.75 -12.55
CA HIS A 263 0.11 -4.41 -11.12
C HIS A 263 1.23 -5.18 -10.44
N PHE A 264 2.20 -4.45 -9.90
CA PHE A 264 3.39 -4.99 -9.27
C PHE A 264 3.13 -5.45 -7.83
N GLU A 265 4.05 -6.28 -7.35
CA GLU A 265 4.13 -6.88 -6.03
C GLU A 265 4.22 -5.87 -4.87
N ASP A 266 4.62 -4.64 -5.17
CA ASP A 266 4.72 -3.49 -4.26
C ASP A 266 3.46 -2.59 -4.29
N GLY A 267 2.46 -2.94 -5.10
CA GLY A 267 1.23 -2.17 -5.28
C GLY A 267 1.35 -0.98 -6.25
N GLN A 268 2.49 -0.82 -6.92
CA GLN A 268 2.63 0.10 -8.05
C GLN A 268 2.05 -0.51 -9.33
N VAL A 269 1.93 0.32 -10.36
CA VAL A 269 1.52 -0.09 -11.70
C VAL A 269 2.54 0.33 -12.74
N GLY A 270 2.59 -0.34 -13.88
CA GLY A 270 3.45 0.05 -14.99
C GLY A 270 3.15 -0.73 -16.26
N TYR A 271 3.51 -0.18 -17.40
CA TYR A 271 3.28 -0.84 -18.69
C TYR A 271 4.37 -1.85 -18.99
N VAL A 272 3.99 -3.11 -19.14
CA VAL A 272 4.86 -4.24 -19.46
C VAL A 272 4.52 -4.77 -20.86
N PRO A 273 5.52 -5.16 -21.68
CA PRO A 273 5.27 -5.78 -22.98
C PRO A 273 4.37 -7.01 -22.85
N ARG A 274 3.31 -7.08 -23.68
CA ARG A 274 2.36 -8.21 -23.70
C ARG A 274 3.04 -9.53 -23.99
N VAL A 275 4.02 -9.53 -24.88
CA VAL A 275 4.80 -10.72 -25.23
C VAL A 275 5.53 -11.32 -24.02
N LEU A 276 5.86 -10.51 -23.01
CA LEU A 276 6.49 -10.97 -21.78
C LEU A 276 5.47 -11.29 -20.68
N HIS A 277 4.34 -10.57 -20.66
CA HIS A 277 3.30 -10.66 -19.63
C HIS A 277 2.22 -11.72 -19.92
N ASP A 278 1.71 -11.77 -21.15
CA ASP A 278 0.54 -12.56 -21.53
C ASP A 278 0.95 -14.00 -21.84
N ARG A 279 0.45 -14.95 -21.04
CA ARG A 279 0.71 -16.39 -21.23
C ARG A 279 0.34 -16.88 -22.63
N ALA A 280 -0.72 -16.33 -23.23
CA ALA A 280 -1.17 -16.69 -24.57
C ALA A 280 -0.14 -16.33 -25.67
N LEU A 281 0.79 -15.42 -25.38
CA LEU A 281 1.86 -14.98 -26.29
C LEU A 281 3.22 -15.60 -25.94
N GLY A 282 3.25 -16.60 -25.04
CA GLY A 282 4.49 -17.19 -24.52
C GLY A 282 5.07 -16.47 -23.30
N GLY A 283 4.36 -15.47 -22.78
CA GLY A 283 4.75 -14.73 -21.58
C GLY A 283 4.74 -15.56 -20.29
N ALA A 284 5.36 -15.01 -19.25
CA ALA A 284 5.56 -15.69 -17.98
C ALA A 284 4.24 -15.80 -17.19
N ALA A 285 3.80 -17.03 -16.90
CA ALA A 285 2.59 -17.25 -16.10
C ALA A 285 2.76 -16.67 -14.69
N HIS A 286 1.78 -15.92 -14.20
CA HIS A 286 1.86 -15.31 -12.88
C HIS A 286 0.49 -15.03 -12.29
N SER A 287 0.44 -14.81 -10.98
CA SER A 287 -0.69 -14.16 -10.33
C SER A 287 -0.61 -12.66 -10.56
N GLY A 288 -1.61 -12.08 -11.21
CA GLY A 288 -1.69 -10.63 -11.38
C GLY A 288 -1.93 -9.92 -10.04
N GLY A 289 -1.61 -8.63 -9.97
CA GLY A 289 -1.77 -7.85 -8.74
C GLY A 289 -3.21 -7.75 -8.23
N ASN A 290 -4.23 -8.10 -9.03
CA ASN A 290 -5.59 -8.34 -8.54
C ASN A 290 -5.65 -9.35 -7.37
N THR A 291 -4.82 -10.39 -7.38
CA THR A 291 -4.73 -11.37 -6.29
C THR A 291 -4.17 -10.76 -5.00
N ILE A 292 -3.43 -9.66 -5.11
CA ILE A 292 -2.89 -8.89 -3.99
C ILE A 292 -3.91 -7.85 -3.53
N VAL A 293 -4.29 -6.91 -4.41
CA VAL A 293 -5.05 -5.71 -4.03
C VAL A 293 -6.53 -5.98 -3.72
N ASN A 294 -7.12 -7.02 -4.31
CA ASN A 294 -8.50 -7.43 -4.04
C ASN A 294 -8.53 -8.67 -3.13
N ASN A 295 -7.82 -8.57 -2.00
CA ASN A 295 -7.73 -9.60 -0.97
C ASN A 295 -8.27 -9.04 0.36
N LYS A 296 -8.88 -9.88 1.21
CA LYS A 296 -9.33 -9.44 2.54
C LYS A 296 -8.15 -9.08 3.46
N LEU A 297 -6.99 -9.68 3.22
CA LEU A 297 -5.78 -9.41 4.00
C LEU A 297 -5.08 -8.10 3.59
N PHE A 298 -5.27 -7.68 2.33
CA PHE A 298 -4.82 -6.38 1.84
C PHE A 298 -5.58 -5.28 2.59
#